data_AF-A0A2E4T576-F1
#
_entry.id   AF-A0A2E4T576-F1
#
_cell.length_a   1.000
_cell.length_b   1.000
_cell.length_c   1.000
_cell.angle_alpha   90.00
_cell.angle_beta   90.00
_cell.angle_gamma   90.00
#
_symmetry.space_group_name_H-M   'P 1'
#
loop_
_entity.id
_entity.type
_entity.pdbx_description
1 polymer ?
#
loop_
_entity_poly.entity_id
_entity_poly.type
_entity_poly.pdbx_seq_one_letter_code
_entity_poly.pdbx_strand_id
1 'polypeptide(L)'
;MPIQIQFRRGTHAQWTAADPVLADGEMAIQTDAGGGQPAMTLKIGDGTTAWSSLAYGGLVGPTGPTGPHGTSVNNLDGGEAATNYGGIGATATGGNAQGI
;
A
#
# COMPACT_ATOMS: atom_id res chain seq x y z
N MET A 1 -1.93 33.80 20.83
CA MET A 1 -0.63 33.31 20.33
C MET A 1 -0.87 31.93 19.74
N PRO A 2 -0.78 31.71 18.41
CA PRO A 2 -0.82 30.37 17.87
C PRO A 2 0.48 29.63 18.23
N ILE A 3 0.35 28.42 18.78
CA ILE A 3 1.49 27.51 18.94
C ILE A 3 1.51 26.60 17.72
N GLN A 4 2.65 26.60 17.02
CA GLN A 4 2.91 25.67 15.92
C GLN A 4 3.82 24.56 16.46
N ILE A 5 3.37 23.31 16.32
CA ILE A 5 4.16 22.13 16.65
C ILE A 5 4.52 21.43 15.33
N GLN A 6 5.81 21.16 15.15
CA GLN A 6 6.35 20.40 14.02
C GLN A 6 6.99 19.13 14.57
N PHE A 7 6.59 17.98 14.02
CA PHE A 7 7.26 16.72 14.29
C PHE A 7 8.50 16.57 13.41
N ARG A 8 9.43 15.71 13.84
CA ARG A 8 10.57 15.35 13.02
C ARG A 8 10.10 14.69 11.73
N ARG A 9 10.59 15.17 10.59
CA ARG A 9 10.12 14.77 9.27
C ARG A 9 11.24 14.75 8.23
N GLY A 10 11.09 13.92 7.21
CA GLY A 10 12.07 13.78 6.13
C GLY A 10 11.59 12.81 5.05
N THR A 11 12.35 12.73 3.96
CA THR A 11 12.12 11.72 2.92
C THR A 11 12.56 10.33 3.39
N HIS A 12 12.07 9.29 2.75
CA HIS A 12 12.47 7.91 3.00
C HIS A 12 14.00 7.76 2.90
N ALA A 13 14.61 8.37 1.88
CA ALA A 13 16.06 8.34 1.70
C ALA A 13 16.82 9.03 2.86
N GLN A 14 16.31 10.17 3.35
CA GLN A 14 16.92 10.88 4.49
C GLN A 14 16.80 10.07 5.78
N TRP A 15 15.65 9.44 6.01
CA TRP A 15 15.42 8.60 7.17
C TRP A 15 16.28 7.34 7.16
N THR A 16 16.35 6.65 6.03
CA THR A 16 17.20 5.45 5.87
C THR A 16 18.68 5.78 5.99
N ALA A 17 19.13 6.96 5.53
CA ALA A 17 20.53 7.38 5.65
C ALA A 17 20.92 7.73 7.10
N ALA A 18 20.03 8.36 7.86
CA ALA A 18 20.30 8.74 9.24
C ALA A 18 20.08 7.58 10.23
N ASP A 19 19.14 6.69 9.91
CA ASP A 19 18.66 5.54 10.69
C ASP A 19 18.71 5.69 12.23
N PRO A 20 18.10 6.75 12.79
CA PRO A 20 18.19 6.99 14.23
C PRO A 20 17.34 6.00 15.03
N VAL A 21 17.76 5.71 16.27
CA VAL A 21 16.85 5.20 17.30
C VAL A 21 16.00 6.37 17.79
N LEU A 22 14.69 6.28 17.58
CA LEU A 22 13.72 7.27 18.04
C LEU A 22 13.42 7.05 19.53
N ALA A 23 13.20 8.12 20.29
CA ALA A 23 12.80 8.00 21.69
C ALA A 23 11.43 7.30 21.81
N ASP A 24 11.17 6.69 22.97
CA ASP A 24 9.89 6.03 23.23
C ASP A 24 8.72 7.02 23.06
N GLY A 25 7.78 6.69 22.17
CA GLY A 25 6.65 7.54 21.80
C GLY A 25 6.97 8.68 20.81
N GLU A 26 8.21 8.82 20.32
CA GLU A 26 8.57 9.85 19.35
C GLU A 26 7.95 9.56 17.98
N MET A 27 7.24 10.55 17.42
CA MET A 27 6.66 10.48 16.08
C MET A 27 7.66 10.95 15.01
N ALA A 28 7.89 10.09 14.01
CA ALA A 28 8.66 10.40 12.82
C ALA A 28 7.79 10.30 11.57
N ILE A 29 7.78 11.36 10.74
CA ILE A 29 6.96 11.43 9.53
C ILE A 29 7.83 11.23 8.28
N GLN A 30 7.45 10.27 7.44
CA GLN A 30 7.97 10.12 6.09
C GLN A 30 7.14 10.97 5.12
N THR A 31 7.79 11.87 4.38
CA THR A 31 7.10 12.89 3.59
C THR A 31 6.89 12.53 2.13
N ASP A 32 7.51 11.47 1.65
CA ASP A 32 7.44 10.97 0.27
C ASP A 32 7.08 9.48 0.24
N ALA A 33 6.78 8.96 -0.95
CA ALA A 33 6.61 7.52 -1.13
C ALA A 33 7.99 6.83 -1.10
N GLY A 34 8.08 5.69 -0.41
CA GLY A 34 9.34 4.98 -0.22
C GLY A 34 9.19 3.78 0.70
N GLY A 35 10.06 2.77 0.55
CA GLY A 35 10.01 1.54 1.35
C GLY A 35 8.69 0.77 1.22
N GLY A 36 8.02 0.86 0.06
CA GLY A 36 6.71 0.25 -0.18
C GLY A 36 5.53 0.98 0.46
N GLN A 37 5.76 2.15 1.08
CA GLN A 37 4.71 2.95 1.71
C GLN A 37 4.36 4.19 0.89
N PRO A 38 3.09 4.66 0.96
CA PRO A 38 2.72 5.95 0.41
C PRO A 38 3.37 7.10 1.18
N ALA A 39 3.29 8.30 0.61
CA ALA A 39 3.70 9.52 1.29
C ALA A 39 2.85 9.81 2.53
N MET A 40 3.42 10.55 3.49
CA MET A 40 2.76 10.96 4.75
C MET A 40 2.41 9.79 5.65
N THR A 41 3.32 8.82 5.75
CA THR A 41 3.26 7.75 6.74
C THR A 41 4.07 8.11 7.97
N LEU A 42 3.77 7.46 9.09
CA LEU A 42 4.45 7.69 10.36
C LEU A 42 5.02 6.40 10.94
N LYS A 43 6.09 6.54 11.71
CA LYS A 43 6.62 5.52 12.61
C LYS A 43 6.68 6.10 14.02
N ILE A 44 6.50 5.26 15.03
CA ILE A 44 6.61 5.63 16.44
C ILE A 44 7.80 4.90 17.03
N GLY A 45 8.67 5.65 17.73
CA GLY A 45 9.82 5.08 18.43
C GLY A 45 9.43 4.26 19.65
N ASP A 46 10.24 3.25 19.94
CA ASP A 46 10.17 2.42 21.16
C ASP A 46 11.39 2.63 22.07
N GLY A 47 12.24 3.61 21.76
CA GLY A 47 13.47 3.93 22.49
C GLY A 47 14.66 3.01 22.23
N THR A 48 14.53 1.97 21.40
CA THR A 48 15.59 0.96 21.21
C THR A 48 15.82 0.53 19.76
N THR A 49 14.78 0.52 18.94
CA THR A 49 14.79 0.06 17.55
C THR A 49 15.13 1.21 16.60
N ALA A 50 16.02 0.94 15.64
CA ALA A 50 16.37 1.89 14.59
C ALA A 50 15.17 2.14 13.65
N TRP A 51 15.07 3.36 13.12
CA TRP A 51 13.94 3.81 12.29
C TRP A 51 13.61 2.87 11.12
N SER A 52 14.64 2.34 10.45
CA SER A 52 14.50 1.42 9.33
C SER A 52 13.74 0.15 9.69
N SER A 53 13.94 -0.35 10.91
CA SER A 53 13.38 -1.59 11.45
C SER A 53 12.06 -1.41 12.19
N LEU A 54 11.70 -0.19 12.56
CA LEU A 54 10.40 0.12 13.16
C LEU A 54 9.26 -0.19 12.18
N ALA A 55 8.17 -0.76 12.70
CA ALA A 55 6.96 -0.93 11.91
C ALA A 55 6.34 0.43 11.57
N TYR A 56 5.75 0.55 10.38
CA TYR A 56 4.92 1.71 10.07
C TYR A 56 3.69 1.69 10.97
N GLY A 57 3.53 2.79 11.70
CA GLY A 57 2.38 3.02 12.56
C GLY A 57 1.37 3.94 11.87
N GLY A 58 0.25 4.14 12.55
CA GLY A 58 -0.77 5.10 12.14
C GLY A 58 -2.18 4.53 12.20
N LEU A 59 -3.16 5.43 12.18
CA LEU A 59 -4.57 5.07 12.07
C LEU A 59 -4.87 4.69 10.62
N VAL A 60 -4.63 3.42 10.27
CA VAL A 60 -5.13 2.86 9.01
C VAL A 60 -6.57 2.44 9.22
N GLY A 61 -7.51 3.11 8.54
CA GLY A 61 -8.91 2.70 8.55
C GLY A 61 -9.06 1.29 7.95
N PRO A 62 -10.12 0.54 8.31
CA PRO A 62 -10.37 -0.75 7.68
C PRO A 62 -10.50 -0.58 6.16
N THR A 63 -10.08 -1.60 5.40
CA THR A 63 -10.36 -1.66 3.96
C THR A 63 -11.87 -1.49 3.75
N GLY A 64 -12.26 -0.57 2.87
CA GLY A 64 -13.66 -0.35 2.55
C GLY A 64 -14.32 -1.62 2.01
N PRO A 65 -15.65 -1.73 2.08
CA PRO A 65 -16.36 -2.86 1.49
C PRO A 65 -16.05 -2.95 -0.01
N THR A 66 -15.94 -4.17 -0.53
CA THR A 66 -15.84 -4.39 -1.98
C THR A 66 -17.06 -3.75 -2.64
N GLY A 67 -16.83 -2.93 -3.67
CA GLY A 67 -17.92 -2.34 -4.44
C GLY A 67 -18.80 -3.42 -5.10
N PRO A 68 -19.99 -3.07 -5.59
CA PRO A 68 -20.82 -4.00 -6.34
C PRO A 68 -19.99 -4.62 -7.47
N HIS A 69 -19.92 -5.95 -7.53
CA HIS A 69 -19.42 -6.61 -8.73
C HIS A 69 -20.35 -6.23 -9.89
N GLY A 70 -19.77 -5.89 -11.04
CA GLY A 70 -20.53 -5.75 -12.28
C GLY A 70 -21.30 -7.05 -12.56
N THR A 71 -22.40 -6.95 -13.30
CA THR A 71 -23.20 -8.12 -13.70
C THR A 71 -22.28 -9.19 -14.27
N SER A 72 -22.28 -10.38 -13.67
CA SER A 72 -21.64 -11.56 -14.23
C SER A 72 -22.31 -11.83 -15.58
N VAL A 73 -21.66 -11.43 -16.67
CA VAL A 73 -22.08 -11.83 -18.01
C VAL A 73 -21.54 -13.24 -18.25
N ASN A 74 -22.44 -14.22 -18.31
CA ASN A 74 -22.10 -15.52 -18.88
C ASN A 74 -21.72 -15.30 -20.35
N ASN A 75 -20.70 -16.01 -20.85
CA ASN A 75 -20.23 -15.95 -22.26
C ASN A 75 -19.60 -14.63 -22.73
N LEU A 76 -18.63 -14.07 -21.98
CA LEU A 76 -17.75 -13.04 -22.58
C LEU A 76 -16.94 -13.60 -23.78
N ASP A 77 -16.63 -14.91 -23.77
CA ASP A 77 -15.77 -15.57 -24.76
C ASP A 77 -16.52 -16.50 -25.72
N GLY A 78 -17.78 -16.21 -26.05
CA GLY A 78 -18.48 -16.90 -27.15
C GLY A 78 -18.92 -18.35 -26.86
N GLY A 79 -18.96 -18.77 -25.60
CA GLY A 79 -19.69 -20.00 -25.21
C GLY A 79 -18.88 -21.25 -24.93
N GLU A 80 -17.63 -21.10 -24.48
CA GLU A 80 -16.95 -22.19 -23.79
C GLU A 80 -17.54 -22.41 -22.39
N ALA A 81 -17.86 -23.66 -22.06
CA ALA A 81 -18.52 -24.03 -20.84
C ALA A 81 -17.57 -23.90 -19.63
N ALA A 82 -17.95 -23.02 -18.69
CA ALA A 82 -17.43 -22.95 -17.33
C ALA A 82 -15.93 -22.63 -17.17
N THR A 83 -15.51 -21.45 -17.65
CA THR A 83 -14.44 -20.73 -16.95
C THR A 83 -15.08 -19.75 -15.98
N ASN A 84 -15.04 -20.07 -14.69
CA ASN A 84 -15.26 -19.06 -13.66
C ASN A 84 -14.22 -17.96 -13.89
N TYR A 85 -14.64 -16.82 -14.44
CA TYR A 85 -13.81 -15.62 -14.50
C TYR A 85 -13.63 -15.11 -13.06
N GLY A 86 -12.64 -15.69 -12.37
CA GLY A 86 -12.07 -15.12 -11.16
C GLY A 86 -11.51 -13.74 -11.54
N GLY A 87 -12.03 -12.71 -10.88
CA GLY A 87 -11.83 -11.31 -11.23
C GLY A 87 -10.40 -10.93 -11.60
N ILE A 88 -10.32 -9.99 -12.56
CA ILE A 88 -9.25 -9.02 -12.83
C ILE A 88 -7.88 -9.43 -12.26
N GLY A 89 -7.07 -10.12 -13.06
CA GLY A 89 -5.69 -10.43 -12.70
C GLY A 89 -4.97 -11.45 -13.60
N ALA A 90 -5.69 -12.21 -14.41
CA ALA A 90 -5.06 -13.06 -15.42
C ALA A 90 -4.94 -12.28 -16.73
N THR A 91 -3.71 -12.08 -17.22
CA THR A 91 -3.46 -11.73 -18.62
C THR A 91 -4.06 -12.83 -19.49
N ALA A 92 -5.30 -12.63 -19.96
CA ALA A 92 -5.89 -13.49 -20.95
C ALA A 92 -5.17 -13.23 -22.27
N THR A 93 -4.15 -14.03 -22.58
CA THR A 93 -3.70 -14.18 -23.97
C THR A 93 -4.79 -14.96 -24.68
N GLY A 94 -5.74 -14.23 -25.28
CA GLY A 94 -6.71 -14.77 -26.22
C GLY A 94 -5.98 -15.33 -27.44
N GLY A 95 -5.54 -16.58 -27.32
CA GLY A 95 -4.99 -17.34 -28.44
C GLY A 95 -6.12 -17.73 -29.37
N ASN A 96 -6.24 -17.02 -30.49
CA ASN A 96 -6.97 -17.50 -31.65
C ASN A 96 -6.21 -18.68 -32.25
N ALA A 97 -6.48 -19.90 -31.75
CA ALA A 97 -6.05 -21.10 -32.42
C ALA A 97 -6.72 -21.19 -33.80
N GLN A 98 -5.89 -21.26 -34.83
CA GLN A 98 -6.21 -21.39 -36.24
C GLN A 98 -7.04 -22.66 -36.53
N GLY A 99 -7.92 -22.59 -37.54
CA GLY A 99 -8.42 -23.77 -38.22
C GLY A 99 -9.83 -23.63 -38.81
N ILE A 100 -9.94 -23.01 -39.98
CA ILE A 100 -10.48 -23.57 -41.25
C ILE A 100 -10.18 -22.58 -42.40
#